data_AF-A0A3C0DLV0-F1
#
_entry.id   AF-A0A3C0DLV0-F1
#
_cell.length_a   1.000
_cell.length_b   1.000
_cell.length_c   1.000
_cell.angle_alpha   90.00
_cell.angle_beta   90.00
_cell.angle_gamma   90.00
#
_symmetry.space_group_name_H-M   'P 1'
#
loop_
_entity.id
_entity.type
_entity.pdbx_description
1 polymer ?
#
loop_
_entity_poly.entity_id
_entity_poly.type
_entity_poly.pdbx_seq_one_letter_code
_entity_poly.pdbx_strand_id
1 'polypeptide(L)'
;ETQKKEHDWEFIFLGANIDAISTAARIGIGASRAANYHADNQGTKKNFDAISEAVSCLRQNCTIAEGWKEEIDADFKSRGSKGSKRNFLATHFQTV
;
A
#
# COMPACT_ATOMS: atom_id res chain seq x y z
N GLU A 1 -7.53 -19.99 10.38
CA GLU A 1 -6.73 -19.42 11.49
C GLU A 1 -5.74 -20.43 12.10
N THR A 2 -6.06 -21.72 12.27
CA THR A 2 -5.17 -22.74 12.87
C THR A 2 -3.82 -22.90 12.15
N GLN A 3 -3.83 -22.94 10.81
CA GLN A 3 -2.62 -23.11 9.98
C GLN A 3 -1.59 -21.98 10.14
N LYS A 4 -2.02 -20.74 10.45
CA LYS A 4 -1.11 -19.60 10.70
C LYS A 4 -0.19 -19.87 11.90
N LYS A 5 -0.73 -20.50 12.95
CA LYS A 5 -0.02 -20.80 14.20
C LYS A 5 0.72 -22.13 14.17
N GLU A 6 0.23 -23.11 13.41
CA GLU A 6 0.87 -24.43 13.32
C GLU A 6 2.11 -24.43 12.42
N HIS A 7 2.20 -23.50 11.49
CA HIS A 7 3.30 -23.44 10.51
C HIS A 7 4.02 -22.08 10.46
N ASP A 8 3.71 -21.15 11.37
CA ASP A 8 4.26 -19.78 11.41
C ASP A 8 4.08 -19.01 10.09
N TRP A 9 2.95 -19.21 9.40
CA TRP A 9 2.66 -18.51 8.15
C TRP A 9 2.22 -17.07 8.42
N GLU A 10 3.01 -16.12 7.93
CA GLU A 10 2.67 -14.71 7.83
C GLU A 10 2.08 -14.39 6.45
N PHE A 11 1.02 -13.58 6.42
CA PHE A 11 0.35 -13.17 5.20
C PHE A 11 0.46 -11.66 5.03
N ILE A 12 0.76 -11.20 3.81
CA ILE A 12 0.67 -9.80 3.41
C ILE A 12 -0.24 -9.71 2.18
N PHE A 13 -1.16 -8.75 2.19
CA PHE A 13 -2.05 -8.44 1.07
C PHE A 13 -1.71 -7.07 0.47
N LEU A 14 -1.49 -7.03 -0.84
CA LEU A 14 -1.11 -5.82 -1.57
C LEU A 14 -2.19 -5.46 -2.59
N GLY A 15 -2.80 -4.29 -2.43
CA GLY A 15 -3.80 -3.78 -3.35
C GLY A 15 -3.22 -2.75 -4.29
N ALA A 16 -3.12 -3.09 -5.57
CA ALA A 16 -2.72 -2.19 -6.65
C ALA A 16 -3.88 -1.26 -7.02
N ASN A 17 -3.85 0.01 -6.60
CA ASN A 17 -4.90 1.02 -6.87
C ASN A 17 -6.32 0.63 -6.38
N ILE A 18 -6.43 -0.29 -5.43
CA ILE A 18 -7.70 -0.78 -4.87
C ILE A 18 -7.72 -0.60 -3.35
N ASP A 19 -8.89 -0.79 -2.73
CA ASP A 19 -9.01 -0.92 -1.28
C ASP A 19 -8.53 -2.30 -0.82
N ALA A 20 -7.23 -2.39 -0.52
CA ALA A 20 -6.58 -3.58 -0.02
C ALA A 20 -7.14 -4.00 1.35
N ILE A 21 -7.46 -3.05 2.22
CA ILE A 21 -7.90 -3.33 3.60
C ILE A 21 -9.26 -4.03 3.57
N SER A 22 -10.23 -3.46 2.87
CA SER A 22 -11.57 -4.06 2.73
C SER A 22 -11.50 -5.42 2.03
N THR A 23 -10.68 -5.55 0.98
CA THR A 23 -10.52 -6.80 0.23
C THR A 23 -9.84 -7.89 1.08
N ALA A 24 -8.78 -7.55 1.80
CA ALA A 24 -8.06 -8.43 2.70
C ALA A 24 -8.93 -8.94 3.86
N ALA A 25 -9.78 -8.07 4.41
CA ALA A 25 -10.71 -8.43 5.48
C ALA A 25 -11.66 -9.56 5.07
N ARG A 26 -12.11 -9.58 3.81
CA ARG A 26 -13.00 -10.63 3.26
C ARG A 26 -12.37 -12.03 3.23
N ILE A 27 -11.05 -12.11 3.28
CA ILE A 27 -10.28 -13.36 3.29
C ILE A 27 -9.55 -13.59 4.61
N GLY A 28 -9.88 -12.83 5.67
CA GLY A 28 -9.31 -13.02 7.01
C GLY A 28 -7.88 -12.52 7.17
N ILE A 29 -7.47 -11.53 6.37
CA ILE A 29 -6.19 -10.82 6.54
C ILE A 29 -6.48 -9.46 7.19
N GLY A 30 -5.84 -9.21 8.33
CA GLY A 30 -6.02 -7.98 9.10
C GLY A 30 -5.41 -6.75 8.41
N ALA A 31 -5.92 -5.56 8.73
CA ALA A 31 -5.46 -4.29 8.16
C ALA A 31 -3.96 -4.00 8.39
N SER A 32 -3.37 -4.50 9.49
CA SER A 32 -1.93 -4.40 9.76
C SER A 32 -1.07 -5.15 8.75
N ARG A 33 -1.67 -6.09 8.01
CA ARG A 33 -1.04 -6.92 6.98
C ARG A 33 -1.56 -6.61 5.57
N ALA A 34 -2.28 -5.50 5.40
CA ALA A 34 -2.78 -5.06 4.10
C ALA A 34 -2.26 -3.65 3.75
N ALA A 35 -1.82 -3.44 2.52
CA ALA A 35 -1.31 -2.16 2.03
C ALA A 35 -1.88 -1.81 0.65
N ASN A 36 -2.30 -0.55 0.47
CA ASN A 36 -2.66 0.00 -0.83
C ASN A 36 -1.41 0.63 -1.45
N TYR A 37 -1.14 0.37 -2.72
CA TYR A 37 -0.03 1.03 -3.42
C TYR A 37 -0.46 1.50 -4.81
N HIS A 38 0.22 2.52 -5.33
CA HIS A 38 0.04 2.95 -6.71
C HIS A 38 0.80 2.01 -7.64
N ALA A 39 0.12 1.43 -8.62
CA ALA A 39 0.71 0.51 -9.60
C ALA A 39 1.52 1.25 -10.69
N ASP A 40 2.46 2.07 -10.25
CA ASP A 40 3.41 2.81 -11.08
C ASP A 40 4.85 2.55 -10.61
N ASN A 41 5.82 3.12 -11.30
CA ASN A 41 7.24 2.89 -11.02
C ASN A 41 7.62 3.27 -9.58
N GLN A 42 7.10 4.38 -9.06
CA GLN A 42 7.42 4.87 -7.72
C GLN A 42 6.79 3.99 -6.64
N GLY A 43 5.49 3.69 -6.79
CA GLY A 43 4.74 2.89 -5.82
C GLY A 43 5.20 1.44 -5.81
N THR A 44 5.51 0.87 -6.98
CA THR A 44 6.06 -0.50 -7.09
C THR A 44 7.45 -0.57 -6.45
N LYS A 45 8.30 0.44 -6.63
CA LYS A 45 9.61 0.48 -5.96
C LYS A 45 9.44 0.51 -4.43
N LYS A 46 8.61 1.42 -3.91
CA LYS A 46 8.35 1.54 -2.47
C LYS A 46 7.78 0.24 -1.88
N ASN A 47 6.86 -0.38 -2.61
CA ASN A 47 6.31 -1.69 -2.25
C ASN A 47 7.40 -2.77 -2.18
N PHE A 48 8.27 -2.84 -3.18
CA PHE A 48 9.36 -3.82 -3.21
C PHE A 48 10.38 -3.59 -2.09
N ASP A 49 10.75 -2.34 -1.82
CA ASP A 49 11.70 -2.00 -0.74
C ASP A 49 11.17 -2.50 0.61
N ALA A 50 9.92 -2.17 0.96
CA ALA A 50 9.28 -2.56 2.22
C ALA A 50 9.12 -4.08 2.38
N ILE A 51 8.69 -4.78 1.32
CA ILE A 51 8.56 -6.24 1.34
C ILE A 51 9.92 -6.91 1.43
N SER A 52 10.94 -6.37 0.75
CA SER A 52 12.29 -6.91 0.82
C SER A 52 12.84 -6.85 2.24
N GLU A 53 12.57 -5.76 2.96
CA GLU A 53 12.91 -5.63 4.38
C GLU A 53 12.14 -6.64 5.24
N ALA A 54 10.82 -6.74 5.08
CA ALA A 54 9.99 -7.68 5.81
C ALA A 54 10.43 -9.15 5.60
N VAL A 55 10.73 -9.54 4.35
CA VAL A 55 11.24 -10.88 4.03
C VAL A 55 12.63 -11.12 4.61
N SER A 56 13.52 -10.11 4.58
CA SER A 56 14.85 -10.21 5.18
C SER A 56 14.78 -10.39 6.71
N CYS A 57 13.82 -9.74 7.34
CA CYS A 57 13.50 -9.87 8.77
C CYS A 57 13.00 -11.30 9.08
N LEU A 58 12.02 -11.80 8.32
CA LEU A 58 11.49 -13.16 8.48
C LEU A 58 12.55 -14.25 8.31
N ARG A 59 13.47 -14.08 7.35
CA ARG A 59 14.60 -15.01 7.15
C ARG A 59 15.54 -15.10 8.36
N GLN A 60 15.52 -14.11 9.24
CA GLN A 60 16.29 -14.07 10.48
C GLN A 60 15.48 -14.55 11.70
N ASN A 61 14.30 -15.16 11.49
CA ASN A 61 13.35 -15.54 12.54
C ASN A 61 12.81 -14.35 13.35
N CYS A 62 12.78 -13.16 12.75
CA CYS A 62 12.14 -11.98 13.33
C CYS A 62 10.69 -11.86 12.85
N THR A 63 9.85 -11.15 13.60
CA THR A 63 8.47 -10.84 13.21
C THR A 63 8.41 -9.58 12.35
N ILE A 64 7.49 -9.53 11.38
CA ILE A 64 7.28 -8.33 10.56
C ILE A 64 6.83 -7.17 11.46
N ALA A 65 7.61 -6.09 11.48
CA ALA A 65 7.34 -4.88 12.25
C ALA A 65 5.95 -4.29 11.95
N GLU A 66 5.30 -3.66 12.93
CA GLU A 66 3.98 -3.03 12.72
C GLU A 66 4.04 -1.91 11.66
N GLY A 67 5.15 -1.17 11.62
CA GLY A 67 5.40 -0.06 10.69
C GLY A 67 5.91 -0.46 9.30
N TRP A 68 5.95 -1.76 8.95
CA TRP A 68 6.53 -2.25 7.69
C TRP A 68 5.97 -1.58 6.42
N LYS A 69 4.74 -1.05 6.48
CA LYS A 69 4.02 -0.43 5.36
C LYS A 69 3.94 1.11 5.43
N GLU A 70 4.60 1.75 6.38
CA GLU A 70 4.52 3.21 6.58
C GLU A 70 4.87 4.00 5.32
N GLU A 71 5.97 3.63 4.66
CA GLU A 71 6.43 4.27 3.42
C GLU A 71 5.45 4.06 2.25
N ILE A 72 4.83 2.88 2.17
CA ILE A 72 3.81 2.57 1.15
C ILE A 72 2.56 3.41 1.40
N ASP A 73 2.07 3.44 2.65
CA ASP A 73 0.88 4.19 3.04
C ASP A 73 1.07 5.70 2.84
N ALA A 74 2.24 6.22 3.19
CA ALA A 74 2.58 7.63 3.02
C ALA A 74 2.59 8.03 1.53
N ASP A 75 3.23 7.21 0.68
CA ASP A 75 3.24 7.39 -0.76
C ASP A 75 1.82 7.37 -1.34
N PHE A 76 1.02 6.35 -1.00
CA PHE A 76 -0.34 6.19 -1.50
C PHE A 76 -1.22 7.40 -1.16
N LYS A 77 -1.19 7.84 0.11
CA LYS A 77 -1.95 9.02 0.60
C LYS A 77 -1.50 10.32 -0.06
N SER A 78 -0.19 10.53 -0.21
CA SER A 78 0.35 11.78 -0.75
C SER A 78 0.04 11.99 -2.24
N ARG A 79 -0.09 10.88 -3.00
CA ARG A 79 -0.34 10.92 -4.44
C ARG A 79 -1.81 10.71 -4.82
N GLY A 80 -2.63 10.13 -3.94
CA GLY A 80 -4.07 9.94 -4.15
C GLY A 80 -4.93 11.22 -4.11
N SER A 81 -4.40 12.34 -3.61
CA SER A 81 -5.15 13.61 -3.43
C SER A 81 -5.02 14.62 -4.58
N LYS A 82 -4.20 14.33 -5.60
CA LYS A 82 -3.85 15.30 -6.67
C LYS A 82 -4.83 15.36 -7.86
N GLY A 83 -5.92 14.59 -7.85
CA GLY A 83 -6.92 14.57 -8.92
C GLY A 83 -7.91 15.76 -8.95
N SER A 84 -8.01 16.58 -7.90
CA SER A 84 -9.07 17.60 -7.78
C SER A 84 -8.65 19.06 -8.07
N LYS A 85 -7.39 19.35 -8.42
CA LYS A 85 -6.91 20.74 -8.67
C LYS A 85 -6.29 20.96 -10.04
N ARG A 86 -6.82 20.34 -11.10
CA ARG A 86 -6.47 20.67 -12.49
C ARG A 86 -7.74 20.92 -13.28
N ASN A 87 -8.27 22.14 -13.17
CA ASN A 87 -9.04 22.88 -14.20
C ASN A 87 -9.66 24.15 -13.59
N PHE A 88 -8.88 25.22 -13.48
CA PHE A 88 -9.44 26.59 -13.50
C PHE A 88 -8.36 27.62 -13.86
N LEU A 89 -7.81 27.51 -15.07
CA LEU A 89 -7.34 28.70 -15.76
C LEU A 89 -8.27 28.87 -16.95
N ALA A 90 -9.33 29.64 -16.71
CA ALA A 90 -10.26 30.07 -17.73
C ALA A 90 -9.47 30.85 -18.79
N THR A 91 -9.49 30.34 -20.02
CA THR A 91 -9.03 31.02 -21.22
C THR A 91 -9.73 32.38 -21.30
N HIS A 92 -8.97 33.46 -21.10
CA HIS A 92 -9.48 34.82 -21.22
C HIS A 92 -9.61 35.17 -22.70
N PHE A 93 -10.72 34.76 -23.33
CA PHE A 93 -11.16 35.36 -24.59
C PHE A 93 -11.92 36.64 -24.23
N GLN A 94 -11.29 37.80 -24.38
CA GLN A 94 -12.04 39.05 -24.48
C GLN A 94 -12.58 39.17 -25.90
N THR A 95 -13.89 39.33 -26.00
CA THR A 95 -14.60 39.91 -27.14
C THR A 95 -15.20 41.20 -26.62
N VAL A 96 -14.72 42.37 -27.04
CA VAL A 96 -15.29 43.29 -28.04
C VAL A 96 -14.20 44.26 -28.47
#